data_AF-A0A642UQQ7-F1
#
_entry.id   AF-A0A642UQQ7-F1
#
_cell.length_a   1.000
_cell.length_b   1.000
_cell.length_c   1.000
_cell.angle_alpha   90.00
_cell.angle_beta   90.00
_cell.angle_gamma   90.00
#
_symmetry.space_group_name_H-M   'P 1'
#
loop_
_entity.id
_entity.type
_entity.pdbx_description
1 polymer ?
#
loop_
_entity_poly.entity_id
_entity_poly.type
_entity_poly.pdbx_seq_one_letter_code
_entity_poly.pdbx_strand_id
1 'polypeptide(L)'
;MTEDLDLESVLDLEDDAYQRGFAEGQAESRRENLIEGKQYGYQTGYQRFVIVGYLQALVEEWTKADTENKATSHIAKLKSLLDEITVANTEESAQLYEDNTRKARNKARVIASLLNDTGAVSDIDDMLKEVCGEISVQTDPNDMW
;
A
#
# COMPACT_ATOMS: atom_id res chain seq x y z
N MET A 1 1.21 -5.08 -66.56
CA MET A 1 1.46 -5.25 -65.12
C MET A 1 0.57 -4.22 -64.43
N THR A 2 -0.73 -4.49 -64.45
CA THR A 2 -1.72 -3.67 -63.77
C THR A 2 -1.75 -4.24 -62.36
N GLU A 3 -1.24 -3.49 -61.38
CA GLU A 3 -1.58 -3.73 -59.98
C GLU A 3 -3.10 -3.64 -59.90
N ASP A 4 -3.75 -4.80 -59.77
CA ASP A 4 -5.16 -4.87 -59.42
C ASP A 4 -5.23 -4.28 -58.02
N LEU A 5 -5.57 -2.99 -57.95
CA LEU A 5 -5.92 -2.36 -56.69
C LEU A 5 -7.09 -3.16 -56.15
N ASP A 6 -6.82 -3.91 -55.08
CA ASP A 6 -7.82 -4.69 -54.36
C ASP A 6 -8.85 -3.70 -53.77
N LEU A 7 -9.88 -3.43 -54.56
CA LEU A 7 -10.96 -2.50 -54.22
C LEU A 7 -11.73 -2.98 -52.99
N GLU A 8 -11.68 -4.28 -52.65
CA GLU A 8 -12.21 -4.81 -51.38
C GLU A 8 -11.38 -4.29 -50.20
N SER A 9 -10.05 -4.38 -50.26
CA SER A 9 -9.15 -3.80 -49.24
C SER A 9 -9.30 -2.28 -49.06
N VAL A 10 -9.62 -1.54 -50.13
CA VAL A 10 -9.89 -0.09 -50.03
C VAL A 10 -11.26 0.19 -49.41
N LEU A 11 -12.25 -0.68 -49.64
CA LEU A 11 -13.60 -0.55 -49.09
C LEU A 11 -13.67 -0.92 -47.60
N ASP A 12 -12.85 -1.87 -47.16
CA ASP A 12 -12.77 -2.35 -45.77
C ASP A 12 -11.77 -1.57 -44.91
N LEU A 13 -11.10 -0.55 -45.47
CA LEU A 13 -10.05 0.21 -44.80
C LEU A 13 -10.50 0.87 -43.48
N GLU A 14 -11.76 1.28 -43.38
CA GLU A 14 -12.33 1.84 -42.15
C GLU A 14 -12.50 0.77 -41.07
N ASP A 15 -12.97 -0.43 -41.42
CA ASP A 15 -13.11 -1.54 -40.47
C ASP A 15 -11.73 -2.06 -40.03
N ASP A 16 -10.78 -2.18 -40.95
CA ASP A 16 -9.39 -2.51 -40.65
C ASP A 16 -8.73 -1.45 -39.76
N ALA A 17 -9.00 -0.17 -39.98
CA ALA A 17 -8.51 0.91 -39.11
C ALA A 17 -9.17 0.86 -37.73
N TYR A 18 -10.47 0.58 -37.67
CA TYR A 18 -11.23 0.44 -36.42
C TYR A 18 -10.74 -0.74 -35.60
N GLN A 19 -10.63 -1.93 -36.20
CA GLN A 19 -10.14 -3.14 -35.53
C GLN A 19 -8.70 -2.97 -35.05
N ARG A 20 -7.82 -2.32 -35.85
CA ARG A 20 -6.45 -2.00 -35.44
C ARG A 20 -6.44 -1.03 -34.26
N GLY A 21 -7.19 0.07 -34.32
CA GLY A 21 -7.27 1.03 -33.22
C GLY A 21 -7.83 0.42 -31.94
N PHE A 22 -8.83 -0.47 -32.04
CA PHE A 22 -9.39 -1.19 -30.91
C PHE A 22 -8.40 -2.19 -30.30
N ALA A 23 -7.67 -2.93 -31.13
CA ALA A 23 -6.65 -3.87 -30.67
C ALA A 23 -5.46 -3.14 -30.03
N GLU A 24 -5.03 -2.02 -30.63
CA GLU A 24 -3.97 -1.15 -30.11
C GLU A 24 -4.38 -0.51 -28.78
N GLY A 25 -5.58 0.05 -28.70
CA GLY A 25 -6.13 0.61 -27.46
C GLY A 25 -6.24 -0.42 -26.33
N GLN A 26 -6.71 -1.63 -26.63
CA GLN A 26 -6.71 -2.72 -25.66
C GLN A 26 -5.30 -3.13 -25.22
N ALA A 27 -4.34 -3.16 -26.15
CA ALA A 27 -2.97 -3.55 -25.83
C ALA A 27 -2.28 -2.51 -24.92
N GLU A 28 -2.43 -1.23 -25.24
CA GLU A 28 -1.84 -0.14 -24.45
C GLU A 28 -2.53 -0.01 -23.10
N SER A 29 -3.87 -0.05 -23.05
CA SER A 29 -4.62 0.00 -21.80
C SER A 29 -4.23 -1.14 -20.85
N ARG A 30 -4.09 -2.38 -21.35
CA ARG A 30 -3.62 -3.50 -20.51
C ARG A 30 -2.23 -3.26 -19.94
N ARG A 31 -1.33 -2.68 -20.73
CA ARG A 31 0.04 -2.39 -20.31
C ARG A 31 0.06 -1.27 -19.26
N GLU A 32 -0.69 -0.20 -19.48
CA GLU A 32 -0.80 0.94 -18.57
C GLU A 32 -1.42 0.50 -17.23
N ASN A 33 -2.54 -0.21 -17.27
CA ASN A 33 -3.21 -0.76 -16.08
C ASN A 33 -2.29 -1.68 -15.27
N LEU A 34 -1.45 -2.49 -15.94
CA LEU A 34 -0.50 -3.35 -15.26
C LEU A 34 0.60 -2.54 -14.54
N ILE A 35 1.07 -1.46 -15.15
CA ILE A 35 2.10 -0.59 -14.58
C ILE A 35 1.50 0.18 -13.40
N GLU A 36 0.32 0.76 -13.59
CA GLU A 36 -0.40 1.49 -12.55
C GLU A 36 -0.69 0.60 -11.34
N GLY A 37 -1.21 -0.62 -11.56
CA GLY A 37 -1.47 -1.56 -10.47
C GLY A 37 -0.21 -1.90 -9.66
N LYS A 38 0.95 -2.00 -10.31
CA LYS A 38 2.23 -2.19 -9.60
C LYS A 38 2.64 -0.96 -8.80
N GLN A 39 2.53 0.23 -9.40
CA GLN A 39 2.84 1.49 -8.73
C GLN A 39 1.95 1.70 -7.50
N TYR A 40 0.65 1.45 -7.64
CA TYR A 40 -0.32 1.50 -6.56
C TYR A 40 0.01 0.52 -5.44
N GLY A 41 0.38 -0.72 -5.78
CA GLY A 41 0.81 -1.72 -4.82
C GLY A 41 2.05 -1.27 -4.03
N TYR A 42 3.05 -0.69 -4.70
CA TYR A 42 4.25 -0.16 -4.04
C TYR A 42 3.94 1.03 -3.13
N GLN A 43 3.10 1.97 -3.59
CA GLN A 43 2.68 3.10 -2.78
C GLN A 43 1.95 2.63 -1.53
N THR A 44 0.93 1.78 -1.69
CA THR A 44 0.13 1.24 -0.58
C THR A 44 1.00 0.47 0.41
N GLY A 45 1.91 -0.37 -0.09
CA GLY A 45 2.86 -1.10 0.74
C GLY A 45 3.73 -0.15 1.55
N TYR A 46 4.36 0.84 0.91
CA TYR A 46 5.19 1.82 1.61
C TYR A 46 4.44 2.50 2.75
N GLN A 47 3.25 3.07 2.47
CA GLN A 47 2.47 3.76 3.49
C GLN A 47 2.08 2.86 4.67
N ARG A 48 1.73 1.60 4.39
CA ARG A 48 1.43 0.58 5.41
C ARG A 48 2.66 0.29 6.28
N PHE A 49 3.86 0.17 5.71
CA PHE A 49 5.04 -0.21 6.50
C PHE A 49 5.71 0.95 7.26
N VAL A 50 5.43 2.22 6.93
CA VAL A 50 5.97 3.37 7.67
C VAL A 50 5.56 3.32 9.16
N ILE A 51 4.29 3.02 9.46
CA ILE A 51 3.84 2.91 10.86
C ILE A 51 4.53 1.76 11.60
N VAL A 52 4.81 0.65 10.93
CA VAL A 52 5.51 -0.50 11.52
C VAL A 52 6.93 -0.09 11.92
N GLY A 53 7.65 0.59 11.03
CA GLY A 53 8.99 1.12 11.32
C GLY A 53 8.99 2.13 12.47
N TYR A 54 7.98 3.00 12.52
CA TYR A 54 7.82 3.94 13.63
C TYR A 54 7.61 3.22 14.98
N LEU A 55 6.74 2.21 15.02
CA LEU A 55 6.50 1.42 16.23
C LEU A 55 7.74 0.61 16.65
N GLN A 56 8.55 0.14 15.70
CA GLN A 56 9.84 -0.50 15.99
C GLN A 56 10.82 0.46 16.67
N ALA A 57 10.92 1.70 16.17
CA ALA A 57 11.77 2.72 16.80
C ALA A 57 11.32 3.04 18.24
N LEU A 58 10.01 3.16 18.48
CA LEU A 58 9.47 3.35 19.83
C LEU A 58 9.77 2.17 20.76
N VAL A 59 9.72 0.94 20.27
CA VAL A 59 10.13 -0.24 21.06
C VAL A 59 11.58 -0.12 21.50
N GLU A 60 12.49 0.31 20.62
CA GLU A 60 13.90 0.50 20.97
C GLU A 60 14.11 1.60 22.00
N GLU A 61 13.41 2.73 21.87
CA GLU A 61 13.48 3.85 22.79
C GLU A 61 12.91 3.49 24.16
N TRP A 62 11.69 2.94 24.21
CA TRP A 62 11.04 2.53 25.45
C TRP A 62 11.77 1.39 26.16
N THR A 63 12.43 0.49 25.43
CA THR A 63 13.28 -0.54 26.05
C THR A 63 14.45 0.09 26.83
N LYS A 64 15.02 1.19 26.34
CA LYS A 64 16.10 1.92 27.02
C LYS A 64 15.56 2.76 28.17
N ALA A 65 14.38 3.34 28.02
CA ALA A 65 13.76 4.22 29.01
C ALA A 65 13.11 3.46 30.20
N ASP A 66 12.67 2.21 30.00
CA ASP A 66 11.99 1.43 31.04
C ASP A 66 12.95 0.82 32.08
N THR A 67 13.61 1.68 32.86
CA THR A 67 14.56 1.29 33.91
C THR A 67 13.88 0.60 35.09
N GLU A 68 12.60 0.87 35.32
CA GLU A 68 11.81 0.33 36.44
C GLU A 68 11.00 -0.93 36.08
N ASN A 69 11.16 -1.45 34.84
CA ASN A 69 10.44 -2.60 34.31
C ASN A 69 8.90 -2.50 34.39
N LYS A 70 8.37 -1.28 34.27
CA LYS A 70 6.92 -1.02 34.31
C LYS A 70 6.22 -1.51 33.06
N ALA A 71 6.91 -1.48 31.92
CA ALA A 71 6.37 -1.76 30.61
C ALA A 71 7.02 -2.96 29.91
N THR A 72 8.07 -3.58 30.47
CA THR A 72 8.85 -4.68 29.85
C THR A 72 7.99 -5.78 29.22
N SER A 73 6.98 -6.26 29.94
CA SER A 73 6.08 -7.32 29.44
C SER A 73 5.19 -6.84 28.28
N HIS A 74 4.83 -5.57 28.27
CA HIS A 74 4.05 -4.96 27.19
C HIS A 74 4.93 -4.68 25.97
N ILE A 75 6.16 -4.21 26.17
CA ILE A 75 7.16 -3.99 25.14
C ILE A 75 7.49 -5.31 24.43
N ALA A 76 7.73 -6.39 25.17
CA ALA A 76 7.99 -7.71 24.60
C ALA A 76 6.84 -8.22 23.71
N LYS A 77 5.58 -8.00 24.14
CA LYS A 77 4.39 -8.34 23.34
C LYS A 77 4.22 -7.44 22.12
N LEU A 78 4.57 -6.15 22.22
CA LEU A 78 4.55 -5.25 21.07
C LEU A 78 5.59 -5.71 20.05
N LYS A 79 6.80 -6.04 20.49
CA LYS A 79 7.86 -6.57 19.63
C LYS A 79 7.43 -7.85 18.91
N SER A 80 6.84 -8.83 19.61
CA SER A 80 6.38 -10.06 18.96
C SER A 80 5.31 -9.83 17.90
N LEU A 81 4.37 -8.89 18.14
CA LEU A 81 3.36 -8.53 17.15
C LEU A 81 3.96 -7.91 15.89
N LEU A 82 5.04 -7.13 16.04
CA LEU A 82 5.75 -6.51 14.92
C LEU A 82 6.61 -7.53 14.16
N ASP A 83 7.24 -8.48 14.85
CA ASP A 83 8.06 -9.54 14.25
C ASP A 83 7.24 -10.53 13.40
N GLU A 84 5.95 -10.69 13.71
CA GLU A 84 5.01 -11.52 12.93
C GLU A 84 4.58 -10.87 11.61
N ILE A 85 4.83 -9.57 11.42
CA ILE A 85 4.45 -8.87 10.18
C ILE A 85 5.41 -9.28 9.06
N THR A 86 4.85 -9.80 7.97
CA THR A 86 5.63 -10.23 6.79
C THR A 86 5.43 -9.27 5.62
N VAL A 87 6.44 -9.14 4.75
CA VAL A 87 6.41 -8.29 3.54
C VAL A 87 5.91 -9.07 2.32
N ALA A 88 5.20 -10.17 2.53
CA ALA A 88 4.59 -10.94 1.46
C ALA A 88 3.36 -10.21 0.91
N ASN A 89 3.10 -10.36 -0.40
CA ASN A 89 1.91 -9.81 -1.06
C ASN A 89 0.81 -10.88 -1.22
N THR A 90 0.48 -11.59 -0.13
CA THR A 90 -0.63 -12.56 -0.10
C THR A 90 -1.81 -11.98 0.68
N GLU A 91 -3.02 -12.48 0.43
CA GLU A 91 -4.21 -12.04 1.17
C GLU A 91 -4.06 -12.33 2.68
N GLU A 92 -3.48 -13.48 3.02
CA GLU A 92 -3.24 -13.88 4.40
C GLU A 92 -2.25 -12.94 5.12
N SER A 93 -1.17 -12.52 4.44
CA SER A 93 -0.21 -11.58 5.03
C SER A 93 -0.80 -10.18 5.17
N ALA A 94 -1.65 -9.76 4.24
CA ALA A 94 -2.38 -8.48 4.33
C ALA A 94 -3.31 -8.46 5.55
N GLN A 95 -4.09 -9.52 5.76
CA GLN A 95 -4.98 -9.65 6.92
C GLN A 95 -4.19 -9.68 8.23
N LEU A 96 -3.10 -10.47 8.28
CA LEU A 96 -2.23 -10.55 9.45
C LEU A 96 -1.61 -9.17 9.79
N TYR A 97 -1.15 -8.44 8.77
CA TYR A 97 -0.65 -7.08 8.92
C TYR A 97 -1.69 -6.15 9.55
N GLU A 98 -2.94 -6.16 9.06
CA GLU A 98 -3.99 -5.28 9.58
C GLU A 98 -4.34 -5.60 11.04
N ASP A 99 -4.46 -6.88 11.36
CA ASP A 99 -4.76 -7.35 12.70
C ASP A 99 -3.64 -7.02 13.70
N ASN A 100 -2.39 -7.30 13.31
CA ASN A 100 -1.23 -7.06 14.17
C ASN A 100 -0.93 -5.57 14.32
N THR A 101 -1.06 -4.76 13.27
CA THR A 101 -0.88 -3.30 13.35
C THR A 101 -1.92 -2.68 14.28
N ARG A 102 -3.19 -3.10 14.19
CA ARG A 102 -4.25 -2.64 15.09
C ARG A 102 -3.94 -2.98 16.56
N LYS A 103 -3.52 -4.22 16.83
CA LYS A 103 -3.12 -4.65 18.18
C LYS A 103 -1.89 -3.89 18.67
N ALA A 104 -0.89 -3.71 17.81
CA ALA A 104 0.36 -3.02 18.09
C ALA A 104 0.11 -1.56 18.47
N ARG A 105 -0.72 -0.83 17.71
CA ARG A 105 -1.12 0.55 18.04
C ARG A 105 -1.76 0.67 19.41
N ASN A 106 -2.67 -0.24 19.76
CA ASN A 106 -3.31 -0.24 21.07
C ASN A 106 -2.30 -0.53 22.19
N LYS A 107 -1.36 -1.44 21.94
CA LYS A 107 -0.29 -1.75 22.88
C LYS A 107 0.66 -0.58 23.09
N ALA A 108 1.02 0.12 22.02
CA ALA A 108 1.85 1.32 22.05
C ALA A 108 1.21 2.42 22.90
N ARG A 109 -0.10 2.66 22.77
CA ARG A 109 -0.83 3.61 23.64
C ARG A 109 -0.73 3.26 25.13
N VAL A 110 -0.81 1.96 25.46
CA VAL A 110 -0.66 1.50 26.85
C VAL A 110 0.76 1.74 27.36
N ILE A 111 1.78 1.42 26.56
CA ILE A 111 3.19 1.64 26.96
C ILE A 111 3.48 3.13 27.14
N ALA A 112 3.03 3.95 26.18
CA ALA A 112 3.13 5.41 26.25
C ALA A 112 2.50 5.97 27.53
N SER A 113 1.33 5.45 27.94
CA SER A 113 0.71 5.85 29.21
C SER A 113 1.50 5.39 30.44
N LEU A 114 2.17 4.23 30.41
CA LEU A 114 2.96 3.73 31.53
C LEU A 114 4.28 4.49 31.71
N LEU A 115 4.85 4.98 30.61
CA LEU A 115 6.12 5.71 30.57
C LEU A 115 5.95 7.23 30.53
N ASN A 116 4.71 7.74 30.57
CA ASN A 116 4.35 9.16 30.42
C ASN A 116 4.85 9.80 29.11
N ASP A 117 4.88 9.01 28.03
CA ASP A 117 5.30 9.41 26.69
C ASP A 117 4.12 9.37 25.71
N THR A 118 3.00 9.98 26.10
CA THR A 118 1.77 9.97 25.29
C THR A 118 1.91 10.74 23.98
N GLY A 119 2.83 11.70 23.91
CA GLY A 119 3.10 12.50 22.71
C GLY A 119 3.65 11.67 21.55
N ALA A 120 4.47 10.65 21.85
CA ALA A 120 5.01 9.76 20.82
C ALA A 120 3.94 8.95 20.07
N VAL A 121 2.71 8.85 20.59
CA VAL A 121 1.64 8.04 19.99
C VAL A 121 0.43 8.87 19.54
N SER A 122 0.25 10.09 20.05
CA SER A 122 -0.87 10.95 19.67
C SER A 122 -0.78 11.42 18.21
N ASP A 123 0.43 11.69 17.74
CA ASP A 123 0.66 12.40 16.47
C ASP A 123 0.99 11.45 15.32
N ILE A 124 0.91 10.13 15.55
CA ILE A 124 1.25 9.10 14.54
C ILE A 124 0.39 9.27 13.29
N ASP A 125 -0.91 9.47 13.44
CA ASP A 125 -1.82 9.55 12.29
C ASP A 125 -1.56 10.83 11.47
N ASP A 126 -1.14 11.93 12.12
CA ASP A 126 -0.82 13.18 11.45
C ASP A 126 0.53 13.11 10.73
N MET A 127 1.55 12.53 11.37
CA MET A 127 2.84 12.24 10.74
C MET A 127 2.69 11.31 9.53
N LEU A 128 1.85 10.28 9.64
CA LEU A 128 1.59 9.38 8.52
C LEU A 128 0.99 10.14 7.34
N LYS A 129 0.01 11.02 7.57
CA LYS A 129 -0.56 11.85 6.51
C LYS A 129 0.46 12.79 5.87
N GLU A 130 1.33 13.41 6.67
CA GLU A 130 2.35 14.33 6.15
C GLU A 130 3.40 13.61 5.30
N VAL A 131 3.88 12.43 5.75
CA VAL A 131 4.94 11.68 5.07
C VAL A 131 4.41 10.90 3.87
N CYS A 132 3.20 10.37 3.97
CA CYS A 132 2.66 9.45 2.96
C CYS A 132 1.69 10.12 1.98
N GLY A 133 1.11 11.27 2.33
CA GLY A 133 -0.04 11.83 1.64
C GLY A 133 -1.32 11.01 1.84
N GLU A 134 -2.42 11.46 1.24
CA GLU A 134 -3.67 10.69 1.16
C GLU A 134 -3.71 9.91 -0.16
N ILE A 135 -3.97 8.60 -0.10
CA ILE A 135 -4.34 7.84 -1.29
C ILE A 135 -5.82 8.10 -1.54
N SER A 136 -6.12 8.95 -2.52
CA SER A 136 -7.45 8.98 -3.10
C SER A 136 -7.61 7.72 -3.97
N VAL A 137 -8.26 6.69 -3.43
CA VAL A 137 -8.74 5.59 -4.27
C VAL A 137 -9.95 6.13 -5.02
N GLN A 138 -9.79 6.51 -6.29
CA GLN A 138 -10.94 6.75 -7.16
C GLN A 138 -11.59 5.39 -7.41
N THR A 139 -12.64 5.10 -6.66
CA THR A 139 -13.36 3.82 -6.69
C THR A 139 -14.48 3.78 -7.73
N ASP A 140 -14.71 4.85 -8.50
CA ASP A 140 -15.79 4.85 -9.49
C ASP A 140 -15.38 3.99 -10.70
N PRO A 141 -16.04 2.84 -10.94
CA PRO A 141 -15.75 2.01 -12.09
C PRO A 141 -16.10 2.71 -13.42
N ASN A 142 -16.87 3.81 -13.38
CA ASN A 142 -17.23 4.61 -14.56
C ASN A 142 -16.14 5.59 -14.97
N ASP A 143 -15.13 5.84 -14.13
CA ASP A 143 -13.99 6.71 -14.46
C ASP A 143 -12.79 5.92 -15.04
N MET A 144 -12.91 4.58 -15.17
CA MET A 144 -11.88 3.69 -15.72
C MET A 144 -12.05 3.36 -17.22
N TRP A 145 -12.91 4.10 -17.94
CA TRP A 145 -13.20 3.92 -19.36
C TRP A 145 -13.14 5.23 -20.14
#